data_AF-A0A841G381-F1
#
_entry.id   AF-A0A841G381-F1
#
_cell.length_a   1.000
_cell.length_b   1.000
_cell.length_c   1.000
_cell.angle_alpha   90.00
_cell.angle_beta   90.00
_cell.angle_gamma   90.00
#
_symmetry.space_group_name_H-M   'P 1'
#
loop_
_entity.id
_entity.type
_entity.pdbx_description
1 polymer ?
#
loop_
_entity_poly.entity_id
_entity_poly.type
_entity_poly.pdbx_seq_one_letter_code
_entity_poly.pdbx_strand_id
1 'polypeptide(L)'
;MKKIMTVTSRNAFRLAAAATAATVLTGLLTGSIDLPEAPFEGPADVPFVRGLEVDPAVLDRDINQELAGEATANLPAPVWPSSSSARIELATDQRLTVPGSVIALAPIGSDPIASIQVNTLGRSDSDAKGFTSGLVFELTRVDDDGSGEVSAQVDYAAFAYAFGADWRTRLALWTVPGCVGCAPERLDTTNNIAGATVIADVPLAAAETTTLLLAADSKGGAGDYTASKLSPSSTWSQGGNSGSYNWSYPMTVPSPVGAGPLPSLGLSYSSASVDGRSEATNNQPGWIGEGFSFGSGSIERRYVPCANDMDGANNTEKTGDRCWKTDNAILSMEGRGGELVQDDDSGKWRLKNDDGTVIERKTDTDNPDNNNEYWKLTTPDGTQYFFGLNQLPGWTSDKTATESVLTMPVAGNNTDEPCHDSTFGSSFCDQAWKWNLDYVVDVHGNTMSYWYDVDTNRYGKAGKADNPVLYDRAGELVRIDYGTDNRDGTEYGGIVPGRIDFTLTDRCLSDCGTHDEAHWPDTPWDLSCTSTTSCPGSLAPTLWSTKRLTKITTTIWDNGLGKHMPVDSWEMTHTFPNPGDGTRAGLWLDTITRTGHVGGTAAMPPIEFDWVQMYNRVDDSEGCRPSR
;
A
#
# COMPACT_ATOMS: atom_id res chain seq x y z
N MET A 1 14.46 -2.00 27.20
CA MET A 1 15.58 -2.58 26.41
C MET A 1 15.00 -3.42 25.30
N LYS A 2 15.52 -3.23 24.09
CA LYS A 2 15.03 -3.72 22.79
C LYS A 2 14.93 -5.26 22.71
N LYS A 3 13.86 -5.78 22.10
CA LYS A 3 13.84 -7.05 21.34
C LYS A 3 12.81 -6.99 20.21
N ILE A 4 13.20 -7.55 19.08
CA ILE A 4 12.68 -7.40 17.72
C ILE A 4 11.69 -8.53 17.39
N MET A 5 10.68 -8.26 16.57
CA MET A 5 9.74 -9.26 16.02
C MET A 5 10.51 -10.31 15.21
N THR A 6 10.34 -11.59 15.55
CA THR A 6 11.07 -12.70 14.93
C THR A 6 10.10 -13.56 14.13
N VAL A 7 10.35 -13.73 12.83
CA VAL A 7 9.80 -14.85 12.04
C VAL A 7 10.60 -16.09 12.42
N THR A 8 9.96 -17.10 13.03
CA THR A 8 10.68 -18.25 13.60
C THR A 8 10.56 -19.53 12.76
N SER A 9 11.72 -20.07 12.36
CA SER A 9 11.98 -21.50 12.22
C SER A 9 12.69 -22.04 13.48
N ARG A 10 12.30 -23.23 13.97
CA ARG A 10 12.69 -23.81 15.29
C ARG A 10 14.17 -24.18 15.46
N ASN A 11 14.78 -23.84 16.61
CA ASN A 11 15.37 -24.79 17.60
C ASN A 11 16.00 -24.08 18.83
N ALA A 12 16.09 -24.83 19.94
CA ALA A 12 16.22 -24.40 21.34
C ALA A 12 17.60 -23.92 21.83
N PHE A 13 17.64 -23.07 22.88
CA PHE A 13 18.30 -23.29 24.19
C PHE A 13 18.10 -22.08 25.15
N ARG A 14 18.14 -22.36 26.47
CA ARG A 14 17.76 -21.54 27.64
C ARG A 14 18.82 -20.50 28.05
N LEU A 15 18.42 -19.37 28.68
CA LEU A 15 18.79 -18.96 30.07
C LEU A 15 18.23 -17.56 30.50
N ALA A 16 17.71 -17.51 31.73
CA ALA A 16 17.65 -16.47 32.80
C ALA A 16 18.25 -15.05 32.56
N ALA A 17 17.91 -13.95 33.26
CA ALA A 17 16.91 -13.53 34.25
C ALA A 17 17.22 -12.03 34.62
N ALA A 18 16.23 -11.34 35.23
CA ALA A 18 16.33 -10.13 36.10
C ALA A 18 16.73 -8.77 35.45
N ALA A 19 16.15 -7.58 35.69
CA ALA A 19 15.21 -6.93 36.66
C ALA A 19 15.91 -5.73 37.32
N THR A 20 15.37 -4.51 37.15
CA THR A 20 15.37 -3.26 38.00
C THR A 20 15.07 -2.05 37.08
N ALA A 21 14.03 -1.19 37.19
CA ALA A 21 13.32 -0.47 38.28
C ALA A 21 14.27 0.42 39.11
N ALA A 22 14.05 1.71 39.40
CA ALA A 22 13.03 2.73 39.10
C ALA A 22 13.51 4.10 39.69
N THR A 23 12.90 5.22 39.25
CA THR A 23 12.64 6.51 39.99
C THR A 23 13.83 7.40 40.44
N VAL A 24 13.81 8.75 40.35
CA VAL A 24 13.04 9.80 41.09
C VAL A 24 13.33 11.16 40.41
N LEU A 25 12.36 11.93 39.89
CA LEU A 25 11.56 13.03 40.49
C LEU A 25 12.21 14.45 40.51
N THR A 26 11.64 15.35 39.68
CA THR A 26 11.31 16.80 39.87
C THR A 26 12.32 17.84 40.40
N GLY A 27 12.42 18.96 39.65
CA GLY A 27 12.93 20.27 40.12
C GLY A 27 12.58 21.42 39.16
N LEU A 28 12.03 22.49 39.72
CA LEU A 28 11.29 23.61 39.12
C LEU A 28 12.11 24.73 38.41
N LEU A 29 11.50 25.29 37.35
CA LEU A 29 11.30 26.71 36.98
C LEU A 29 12.45 27.75 36.87
N THR A 30 12.26 28.59 35.84
CA THR A 30 12.82 29.92 35.51
C THR A 30 14.16 29.98 34.77
N GLY A 31 14.05 30.32 33.48
CA GLY A 31 15.16 30.68 32.60
C GLY A 31 14.63 31.15 31.26
N SER A 32 14.13 32.39 31.20
CA SER A 32 13.90 33.11 29.95
C SER A 32 15.28 33.37 29.34
N ILE A 33 15.67 32.57 28.36
CA ILE A 33 16.85 32.85 27.53
C ILE A 33 16.33 33.62 26.33
N ASP A 34 16.51 34.95 26.37
CA ASP A 34 16.51 35.78 25.18
C ASP A 34 17.68 35.31 24.31
N LEU A 35 17.37 34.59 23.23
CA LEU A 35 18.31 34.33 22.15
C LEU A 35 18.24 35.52 21.18
N PRO A 36 19.39 36.09 20.78
CA PRO A 36 19.40 37.17 19.79
C PRO A 36 18.83 36.65 18.47
N GLU A 37 17.99 37.48 17.86
CA GLU A 37 17.43 37.31 16.52
C GLU A 37 18.58 37.12 15.52
N ALA A 38 18.79 35.88 15.08
CA ALA A 38 19.68 35.59 13.95
C ALA A 38 18.98 36.10 12.68
N PRO A 39 19.65 36.92 11.84
CA PRO A 39 19.06 37.33 10.57
C PRO A 39 18.80 36.09 9.73
N PHE A 40 17.63 36.02 9.10
CA PHE A 40 17.30 35.03 8.09
C PHE A 40 18.37 35.04 6.99
N GLU A 41 19.25 34.04 6.97
CA GLU A 41 20.07 33.73 5.80
C GLU A 41 19.15 33.07 4.78
N GLY A 42 18.85 33.82 3.72
CA GLY A 42 18.20 33.26 2.54
C GLY A 42 19.01 32.10 1.97
N PRO A 43 18.37 31.19 1.21
CA PRO A 43 19.06 30.06 0.60
C PRO A 43 20.26 30.56 -0.23
N ALA A 44 21.42 29.93 -0.02
CA ALA A 44 22.64 30.26 -0.74
C ALA A 44 22.41 30.17 -2.26
N ASP A 45 22.95 31.14 -3.00
CA ASP A 45 22.94 31.18 -4.46
C ASP A 45 23.47 29.86 -5.05
N VAL A 46 22.56 29.05 -5.57
CA VAL A 46 22.90 27.96 -6.49
C VAL A 46 23.31 28.61 -7.82
N PRO A 47 24.48 28.26 -8.39
CA PRO A 47 24.88 28.80 -9.68
C PRO A 47 23.83 28.42 -10.74
N PHE A 48 23.29 29.45 -11.39
CA PHE A 48 22.37 29.34 -12.51
C PHE A 48 23.02 28.50 -13.62
N VAL A 49 22.58 27.26 -13.80
CA VAL A 49 22.89 26.51 -15.02
C VAL A 49 22.07 27.14 -16.12
N ARG A 50 22.74 27.88 -17.00
CA ARG A 50 22.16 28.45 -18.21
C ARG A 50 21.53 27.29 -19.00
N GLY A 51 20.20 27.28 -19.13
CA GLY A 51 19.50 26.31 -19.95
C GLY A 51 20.07 26.31 -21.35
N LEU A 52 20.43 25.13 -21.86
CA LEU A 52 20.66 24.96 -23.29
C LEU A 52 19.32 25.25 -23.97
N GLU A 53 19.27 26.26 -24.84
CA GLU A 53 18.15 26.46 -25.75
C GLU A 53 18.01 25.20 -26.61
N VAL A 54 16.92 24.46 -26.41
CA VAL A 54 16.52 23.40 -27.32
C VAL A 54 15.63 24.04 -28.37
N ASP A 55 16.13 24.10 -29.61
CA ASP A 55 15.36 24.51 -30.77
C ASP A 55 14.18 23.52 -30.98
N PRO A 56 12.91 23.95 -30.88
CA PRO A 56 11.77 23.07 -31.04
C PRO A 56 11.60 22.54 -32.47
N ALA A 57 12.37 23.03 -33.44
CA ALA A 57 12.31 22.60 -34.84
C ALA A 57 13.16 21.34 -35.16
N VAL A 58 13.86 20.75 -34.19
CA VAL A 58 14.62 19.48 -34.37
C VAL A 58 13.93 18.30 -33.65
N LEU A 59 12.63 18.42 -33.36
CA LEU A 59 11.78 17.27 -33.04
C LEU A 59 11.18 16.72 -34.34
N ASP A 60 12.06 16.37 -35.30
CA ASP A 60 11.62 15.66 -36.49
C ASP A 60 11.37 14.19 -36.14
N ARG A 61 10.35 13.64 -36.78
CA ARG A 61 9.66 12.38 -36.48
C ARG A 61 10.50 11.10 -36.66
N ASP A 62 11.81 11.22 -36.83
CA ASP A 62 12.70 10.13 -37.22
C ASP A 62 13.41 9.42 -36.06
N ILE A 63 13.59 10.05 -34.89
CA ILE A 63 14.32 9.40 -33.77
C ILE A 63 13.53 8.22 -33.17
N ASN A 64 12.20 8.30 -33.14
CA ASN A 64 11.36 7.21 -32.62
C ASN A 64 11.12 6.09 -33.65
N GLN A 65 11.50 6.26 -34.92
CA GLN A 65 11.53 5.17 -35.90
C GLN A 65 12.90 4.51 -36.03
N GLU A 66 14.01 5.19 -35.71
CA GLU A 66 15.33 4.54 -35.58
C GLU A 66 15.46 3.70 -34.30
N LEU A 67 14.79 4.06 -33.19
CA LEU A 67 14.84 3.29 -31.93
C LEU A 67 13.84 2.12 -31.85
N ALA A 68 12.92 2.00 -32.81
CA ALA A 68 12.03 0.85 -32.94
C ALA A 68 12.62 -0.27 -33.84
N GLY A 69 13.90 -0.17 -34.20
CA GLY A 69 14.57 -1.00 -35.20
C GLY A 69 15.75 -1.87 -34.73
N GLU A 70 16.09 -1.93 -33.43
CA GLU A 70 17.10 -2.87 -32.94
C GLU A 70 16.46 -3.98 -32.09
N ALA A 71 15.99 -5.02 -32.79
CA ALA A 71 16.00 -6.36 -32.23
C ALA A 71 17.39 -6.61 -31.61
N THR A 72 17.43 -7.10 -30.35
CA THR A 72 18.60 -7.67 -29.66
C THR A 72 19.88 -7.55 -30.47
N ALA A 73 20.59 -6.43 -30.34
CA ALA A 73 21.78 -6.14 -31.13
C ALA A 73 22.69 -7.38 -31.20
N ASN A 74 23.20 -7.70 -32.39
CA ASN A 74 24.18 -8.77 -32.61
C ASN A 74 25.45 -8.50 -31.78
N LEU A 75 25.43 -8.84 -30.48
CA LEU A 75 26.58 -8.74 -29.61
C LEU A 75 27.64 -9.76 -30.10
N PRO A 76 28.92 -9.36 -30.18
CA PRO A 76 29.96 -10.27 -30.63
C PRO A 76 30.07 -11.46 -29.66
N ALA A 77 30.27 -12.66 -30.21
CA ALA A 77 30.54 -13.84 -29.40
C ALA A 77 31.81 -13.61 -28.56
N PRO A 78 31.80 -13.98 -27.27
CA PRO A 78 32.93 -13.74 -26.38
C PRO A 78 34.16 -14.54 -26.80
N VAL A 79 35.30 -13.87 -26.96
CA VAL A 79 36.60 -14.48 -27.24
C VAL A 79 37.44 -14.46 -25.98
N TRP A 80 37.56 -15.61 -25.32
CA TRP A 80 38.38 -15.79 -24.13
C TRP A 80 39.87 -15.94 -24.50
N PRO A 81 40.79 -15.42 -23.66
CA PRO A 81 42.22 -15.65 -23.87
C PRO A 81 42.58 -17.14 -23.77
N SER A 82 43.54 -17.56 -24.59
CA SER A 82 44.16 -18.88 -24.49
C SER A 82 45.15 -18.95 -23.32
N SER A 83 45.50 -20.16 -22.88
CA SER A 83 46.56 -20.33 -21.88
C SER A 83 47.87 -19.72 -22.38
N SER A 84 48.49 -18.84 -21.60
CA SER A 84 49.75 -18.16 -21.93
C SER A 84 50.64 -18.04 -20.73
N SER A 85 51.95 -18.18 -20.91
CA SER A 85 52.95 -18.01 -19.87
C SER A 85 54.05 -17.08 -20.39
N ALA A 86 54.26 -15.95 -19.72
CA ALA A 86 55.27 -14.97 -20.12
C ALA A 86 55.86 -14.28 -18.89
N ARG A 87 57.17 -14.05 -18.94
CA ARG A 87 57.89 -13.19 -18.01
C ARG A 87 57.89 -11.77 -18.54
N ILE A 88 57.61 -10.80 -17.68
CA ILE A 88 57.67 -9.38 -18.01
C ILE A 88 58.65 -8.68 -17.06
N GLU A 89 59.54 -7.87 -17.65
CA GLU A 89 60.40 -6.96 -16.91
C GLU A 89 59.71 -5.60 -16.84
N LEU A 90 59.50 -5.09 -15.63
CA LEU A 90 58.85 -3.81 -15.36
C LEU A 90 59.92 -2.73 -15.17
N ALA A 91 59.90 -1.71 -16.04
CA ALA A 91 60.76 -0.54 -15.93
C ALA A 91 59.88 0.71 -15.75
N THR A 92 60.22 1.54 -14.75
CA THR A 92 59.68 2.87 -14.39
C THR A 92 58.26 3.20 -14.85
N ASP A 93 57.33 3.27 -13.89
CA ASP A 93 55.98 3.91 -13.91
C ASP A 93 55.05 3.66 -15.12
N GLN A 94 55.43 2.79 -16.06
CA GLN A 94 54.66 2.48 -17.25
C GLN A 94 53.91 1.16 -17.07
N ARG A 95 52.63 1.17 -17.45
CA ARG A 95 51.83 -0.06 -17.57
C ARG A 95 52.22 -0.79 -18.85
N LEU A 96 52.67 -2.04 -18.73
CA LEU A 96 53.09 -2.89 -19.84
C LEU A 96 52.15 -4.09 -19.98
N THR A 97 51.64 -4.32 -21.19
CA THR A 97 50.83 -5.50 -21.51
C THR A 97 51.72 -6.73 -21.64
N VAL A 98 51.33 -7.81 -20.97
CA VAL A 98 52.03 -9.09 -20.99
C VAL A 98 51.89 -9.73 -22.39
N PRO A 99 53.00 -10.15 -23.03
CA PRO A 99 52.95 -10.76 -24.36
C PRO A 99 52.00 -11.97 -24.41
N GLY A 100 51.03 -11.93 -25.32
CA GLY A 100 50.07 -13.02 -25.54
C GLY A 100 48.95 -13.13 -24.49
N SER A 101 48.84 -12.15 -23.59
CA SER A 101 47.80 -12.09 -22.56
C SER A 101 46.99 -10.78 -22.64
N VAL A 102 45.84 -10.76 -21.95
CA VAL A 102 45.00 -9.57 -21.76
C VAL A 102 45.34 -8.78 -20.49
N ILE A 103 46.41 -9.20 -19.80
CA ILE A 103 46.85 -8.61 -18.52
C ILE A 103 47.93 -7.56 -18.79
N ALA A 104 47.82 -6.41 -18.13
CA ALA A 104 48.85 -5.39 -18.14
C ALA A 104 49.24 -5.01 -16.71
N LEU A 105 50.55 -4.96 -16.44
CA LEU A 105 51.11 -4.74 -15.10
C LEU A 105 51.86 -3.41 -15.05
N ALA A 106 51.80 -2.73 -13.91
CA ALA A 106 52.61 -1.55 -13.62
C ALA A 106 53.22 -1.66 -12.21
N PRO A 107 54.50 -1.32 -12.02
CA PRO A 107 55.10 -1.29 -10.69
C PRO A 107 54.46 -0.17 -9.86
N ILE A 108 54.20 -0.43 -8.58
CA ILE A 108 53.67 0.55 -7.63
C ILE A 108 54.38 0.39 -6.28
N GLY A 109 54.28 1.42 -5.43
CA GLY A 109 54.90 1.43 -4.11
C GLY A 109 56.37 1.85 -4.10
N SER A 110 56.95 1.88 -2.90
CA SER A 110 58.32 2.36 -2.66
C SER A 110 59.42 1.35 -2.97
N ASP A 111 59.07 0.06 -3.11
CA ASP A 111 59.96 -1.02 -3.49
C ASP A 111 59.36 -1.76 -4.71
N PRO A 112 59.56 -1.21 -5.93
CA PRO A 112 58.85 -1.66 -7.11
C PRO A 112 59.33 -3.04 -7.55
N ILE A 113 58.38 -3.94 -7.81
CA ILE A 113 58.66 -5.24 -8.40
C ILE A 113 59.17 -5.04 -9.84
N ALA A 114 60.38 -5.52 -10.11
CA ALA A 114 61.08 -5.44 -11.38
C ALA A 114 60.74 -6.59 -12.33
N SER A 115 60.37 -7.77 -11.83
CA SER A 115 60.17 -8.94 -12.69
C SER A 115 59.05 -9.87 -12.20
N ILE A 116 58.09 -10.16 -13.08
CA ILE A 116 56.92 -11.01 -12.77
C ILE A 116 56.73 -12.06 -13.86
N GLN A 117 56.54 -13.31 -13.45
CA GLN A 117 56.04 -14.38 -14.30
C GLN A 117 54.51 -14.37 -14.24
N VAL A 118 53.86 -14.31 -15.41
CA VAL A 118 52.41 -14.28 -15.55
C VAL A 118 51.95 -15.52 -16.27
N ASN A 119 51.07 -16.30 -15.64
CA ASN A 119 50.42 -17.45 -16.27
C ASN A 119 48.92 -17.17 -16.36
N THR A 120 48.43 -16.88 -17.57
CA THR A 120 46.99 -16.79 -17.84
C THR A 120 46.46 -18.18 -18.12
N LEU A 121 45.42 -18.59 -17.42
CA LEU A 121 44.78 -19.88 -17.65
C LEU A 121 43.75 -19.73 -18.77
N GLY A 122 43.76 -20.68 -19.70
CA GLY A 122 42.71 -20.82 -20.69
C GLY A 122 41.39 -21.23 -20.03
N ARG A 123 40.31 -21.15 -20.80
CA ARG A 123 38.96 -21.41 -20.29
C ARG A 123 38.79 -22.83 -19.74
N SER A 124 39.29 -23.85 -20.44
CA SER A 124 39.21 -25.25 -20.00
C SER A 124 39.92 -25.49 -18.67
N ASP A 125 41.06 -24.83 -18.45
CA ASP A 125 41.87 -24.99 -17.24
C ASP A 125 41.21 -24.26 -16.05
N SER A 126 40.60 -23.10 -16.31
CA SER A 126 39.81 -22.35 -15.32
C SER A 126 38.56 -23.13 -14.90
N ASP A 127 37.83 -23.70 -15.87
CA ASP A 127 36.66 -24.54 -15.62
C ASP A 127 37.02 -25.80 -14.81
N ALA A 128 38.15 -26.44 -15.10
CA ALA A 128 38.65 -27.61 -14.34
C ALA A 128 39.01 -27.27 -12.88
N LYS A 129 39.39 -26.02 -12.60
CA LYS A 129 39.58 -25.49 -11.25
C LYS A 129 38.29 -25.00 -10.58
N GLY A 130 37.14 -25.13 -11.25
CA GLY A 130 35.82 -24.74 -10.74
C GLY A 130 35.43 -23.28 -11.00
N PHE A 131 36.24 -22.53 -11.73
CA PHE A 131 36.01 -21.11 -12.04
C PHE A 131 35.36 -20.95 -13.42
N THR A 132 34.06 -21.21 -13.50
CA THR A 132 33.31 -21.25 -14.76
C THR A 132 32.79 -19.90 -15.25
N SER A 133 32.98 -18.83 -14.47
CA SER A 133 32.33 -17.53 -14.70
C SER A 133 33.29 -16.34 -14.69
N GLY A 134 34.57 -16.59 -15.01
CA GLY A 134 35.62 -15.57 -14.94
C GLY A 134 36.91 -15.98 -15.65
N LEU A 135 37.92 -15.10 -15.59
CA LEU A 135 39.28 -15.35 -16.07
C LEU A 135 40.20 -15.59 -14.88
N VAL A 136 40.96 -16.69 -14.90
CA VAL A 136 41.97 -16.99 -13.88
C VAL A 136 43.36 -16.70 -14.42
N PHE A 137 44.19 -16.06 -13.61
CA PHE A 137 45.60 -15.87 -13.91
C PHE A 137 46.45 -15.87 -12.65
N GLU A 138 47.70 -16.23 -12.80
CA GLU A 138 48.66 -16.40 -11.72
C GLU A 138 49.82 -15.41 -11.92
N LEU A 139 50.19 -14.73 -10.84
CA LEU A 139 51.34 -13.84 -10.79
C LEU A 139 52.38 -14.41 -9.81
N THR A 140 53.62 -14.54 -10.27
CA THR A 140 54.75 -14.98 -9.44
C THR A 140 55.88 -13.96 -9.56
N ARG A 141 56.32 -13.40 -8.43
CA ARG A 141 57.49 -12.50 -8.37
C ARG A 141 58.78 -13.31 -8.64
N VAL A 142 59.69 -12.80 -9.49
CA VAL A 142 60.90 -13.52 -9.95
C VAL A 142 62.19 -12.68 -9.97
N ASP A 143 62.20 -11.53 -9.32
CA ASP A 143 63.35 -10.61 -9.20
C ASP A 143 64.12 -10.73 -7.88
N ASP A 144 63.44 -10.89 -6.74
CA ASP A 144 64.05 -11.04 -5.41
C ASP A 144 63.13 -11.75 -4.38
N ASP A 145 63.61 -11.86 -3.12
CA ASP A 145 62.92 -12.48 -1.98
C ASP A 145 62.13 -11.49 -1.10
N GLY A 146 61.76 -10.31 -1.63
CA GLY A 146 60.97 -9.29 -0.94
C GLY A 146 59.45 -9.42 -1.17
N SER A 147 58.67 -8.68 -0.38
CA SER A 147 57.23 -8.44 -0.65
C SER A 147 57.04 -7.10 -1.35
N GLY A 148 56.05 -6.99 -2.23
CA GLY A 148 55.75 -5.74 -2.94
C GLY A 148 54.33 -5.74 -3.48
N GLU A 149 53.95 -4.65 -4.17
CA GLU A 149 52.65 -4.54 -4.82
C GLU A 149 52.82 -4.26 -6.32
N VAL A 150 51.89 -4.77 -7.12
CA VAL A 150 51.81 -4.48 -8.56
C VAL A 150 50.39 -4.07 -8.91
N SER A 151 50.22 -3.05 -9.75
CA SER A 151 48.90 -2.69 -10.26
C SER A 151 48.55 -3.57 -11.46
N ALA A 152 47.62 -4.49 -11.29
CA ALA A 152 47.16 -5.40 -12.33
C ALA A 152 45.91 -4.86 -13.05
N GLN A 153 45.98 -4.75 -14.37
CA GLN A 153 44.85 -4.41 -15.23
C GLN A 153 44.50 -5.60 -16.11
N VAL A 154 43.22 -5.88 -16.27
CA VAL A 154 42.69 -6.85 -17.23
C VAL A 154 41.83 -6.12 -18.25
N ASP A 155 42.20 -6.26 -19.53
CA ASP A 155 41.34 -5.88 -20.66
C ASP A 155 40.35 -7.01 -20.94
N TYR A 156 39.06 -6.71 -20.78
CA TYR A 156 37.99 -7.67 -21.01
C TYR A 156 37.16 -7.37 -22.27
N ALA A 157 37.59 -6.43 -23.13
CA ALA A 157 36.83 -6.00 -24.30
C ALA A 157 36.40 -7.17 -25.20
N ALA A 158 37.30 -8.13 -25.43
CA ALA A 158 37.05 -9.30 -26.28
C ALA A 158 36.01 -10.29 -25.72
N PHE A 159 35.74 -10.27 -24.42
CA PHE A 159 34.79 -11.16 -23.75
C PHE A 159 33.79 -10.42 -22.86
N ALA A 160 33.61 -9.12 -23.06
CA ALA A 160 32.77 -8.25 -22.23
C ALA A 160 31.30 -8.70 -22.15
N TYR A 161 30.84 -9.44 -23.17
CA TYR A 161 29.48 -9.95 -23.30
C TYR A 161 29.37 -11.45 -23.03
N ALA A 162 30.37 -12.04 -22.36
CA ALA A 162 30.39 -13.48 -22.12
C ALA A 162 29.23 -13.98 -21.24
N PHE A 163 28.66 -13.11 -20.43
CA PHE A 163 27.49 -13.39 -19.61
C PHE A 163 26.51 -12.20 -19.65
N GLY A 164 25.22 -12.49 -19.50
CA GLY A 164 24.16 -11.47 -19.49
C GLY A 164 24.03 -10.71 -18.15
N ALA A 165 22.92 -9.99 -17.97
CA ALA A 165 22.61 -9.25 -16.74
C ALA A 165 23.74 -8.29 -16.33
N ASP A 166 24.14 -7.45 -17.29
CA ASP A 166 25.17 -6.41 -17.14
C ASP A 166 26.47 -6.91 -16.50
N TRP A 167 26.89 -8.15 -16.80
CA TRP A 167 28.06 -8.81 -16.22
C TRP A 167 29.32 -7.93 -16.22
N ARG A 168 29.60 -7.25 -17.34
CA ARG A 168 30.73 -6.31 -17.47
C ARG A 168 30.73 -5.18 -16.45
N THR A 169 29.56 -4.76 -15.96
CA THR A 169 29.44 -3.67 -14.96
C THR A 169 29.73 -4.13 -13.54
N ARG A 170 29.80 -5.45 -13.33
CA ARG A 170 29.98 -6.08 -12.01
C ARG A 170 31.37 -6.68 -11.81
N LEU A 171 32.23 -6.63 -12.83
CA LEU A 171 33.56 -7.25 -12.77
C LEU A 171 34.43 -6.63 -11.68
N ALA A 172 35.06 -7.51 -10.89
CA ALA A 172 36.07 -7.19 -9.90
C ALA A 172 37.22 -8.21 -9.94
N LEU A 173 38.38 -7.85 -9.40
CA LEU A 173 39.48 -8.80 -9.20
C LEU A 173 39.41 -9.39 -7.79
N TRP A 174 39.69 -10.69 -7.72
CA TRP A 174 39.64 -11.48 -6.49
C TRP A 174 40.94 -12.25 -6.35
N THR A 175 41.46 -12.35 -5.13
CA THR A 175 42.53 -13.30 -4.79
C THR A 175 41.90 -14.64 -4.43
N VAL A 176 42.45 -15.72 -4.97
CA VAL A 176 42.01 -17.09 -4.69
C VAL A 176 43.02 -17.72 -3.73
N PRO A 177 42.66 -17.96 -2.46
CA PRO A 177 43.56 -18.63 -1.53
C PRO A 177 43.85 -20.07 -1.97
N GLY A 178 45.09 -20.53 -1.79
CA GLY A 178 45.51 -21.89 -2.16
C GLY A 178 44.89 -23.03 -1.32
N CYS A 179 44.05 -22.72 -0.33
CA CYS A 179 43.39 -23.72 0.52
C CYS A 179 42.09 -24.25 -0.11
N VAL A 180 41.89 -25.57 -0.05
CA VAL A 180 40.69 -26.25 -0.56
C VAL A 180 39.45 -25.75 0.19
N GLY A 181 38.52 -25.11 -0.54
CA GLY A 181 37.25 -24.61 0.00
C GLY A 181 37.29 -23.19 0.59
N CYS A 182 38.42 -22.50 0.50
CA CYS A 182 38.50 -21.09 0.88
C CYS A 182 37.78 -20.21 -0.15
N ALA A 183 36.95 -19.28 0.33
CA ALA A 183 36.29 -18.32 -0.53
C ALA A 183 37.32 -17.35 -1.13
N PRO A 184 37.20 -16.98 -2.43
CA PRO A 184 37.97 -15.89 -2.99
C PRO A 184 37.73 -14.58 -2.22
N GLU A 185 38.77 -13.78 -2.04
CA GLU A 185 38.71 -12.48 -1.37
C GLU A 185 38.73 -11.36 -2.41
N ARG A 186 37.80 -10.40 -2.30
CA ARG A 186 37.66 -9.31 -3.27
C ARG A 186 38.75 -8.26 -3.04
N LEU A 187 39.49 -7.91 -4.07
CA LEU A 187 40.42 -6.77 -4.03
C LEU A 187 39.67 -5.44 -4.20
N ASP A 188 40.26 -4.37 -3.68
CA ASP A 188 39.78 -3.03 -4.04
C ASP A 188 40.07 -2.79 -5.52
N THR A 189 39.00 -2.62 -6.30
CA THR A 189 39.03 -2.75 -7.74
C THR A 189 38.26 -1.60 -8.38
N THR A 190 38.86 -0.98 -9.39
CA THR A 190 38.21 0.02 -10.24
C THR A 190 37.88 -0.59 -11.59
N ASN A 191 36.59 -0.64 -11.94
CA ASN A 191 36.11 -1.13 -13.24
C ASN A 191 35.73 0.04 -14.15
N ASN A 192 36.48 0.24 -15.23
CA ASN A 192 36.17 1.20 -16.28
C ASN A 192 35.32 0.52 -17.38
N ILE A 193 34.01 0.73 -17.31
CA ILE A 193 33.04 0.11 -18.21
C ILE A 193 33.21 0.60 -19.66
N ALA A 194 33.49 1.89 -19.87
CA ALA A 194 33.65 2.46 -21.20
C ALA A 194 34.94 1.98 -21.89
N GLY A 195 36.01 1.79 -21.11
CA GLY A 195 37.29 1.26 -21.58
C GLY A 195 37.39 -0.27 -21.58
N ALA A 196 36.40 -0.98 -21.02
CA ALA A 196 36.41 -2.43 -20.80
C ALA A 196 37.65 -2.94 -20.05
N THR A 197 38.08 -2.23 -19.00
CA THR A 197 39.24 -2.61 -18.19
C THR A 197 38.94 -2.66 -16.70
N VAL A 198 39.44 -3.67 -16.00
CA VAL A 198 39.41 -3.78 -14.53
C VAL A 198 40.81 -3.63 -13.98
N ILE A 199 41.01 -2.78 -12.96
CA ILE A 199 42.31 -2.52 -12.33
C ILE A 199 42.21 -2.74 -10.82
N ALA A 200 43.17 -3.47 -10.26
CA ALA A 200 43.36 -3.59 -8.82
C ALA A 200 44.85 -3.65 -8.47
N ASP A 201 45.19 -3.19 -7.27
CA ASP A 201 46.53 -3.32 -6.73
C ASP A 201 46.65 -4.66 -6.00
N VAL A 202 47.68 -5.43 -6.35
CA VAL A 202 47.85 -6.82 -5.93
C VAL A 202 49.13 -6.94 -5.10
N PRO A 203 49.03 -7.33 -3.82
CA PRO A 203 50.21 -7.67 -3.02
C PRO A 203 50.79 -9.02 -3.48
N LEU A 204 52.10 -9.05 -3.71
CA LEU A 204 52.86 -10.24 -4.05
C LEU A 204 53.92 -10.51 -2.98
N ALA A 205 53.93 -11.74 -2.49
CA ALA A 205 54.97 -12.24 -1.59
C ALA A 205 56.11 -12.89 -2.38
N ALA A 206 57.28 -12.95 -1.73
CA ALA A 206 58.50 -13.52 -2.27
C ALA A 206 58.31 -14.98 -2.72
N ALA A 207 58.62 -15.27 -4.00
CA ALA A 207 58.56 -16.61 -4.59
C ALA A 207 57.22 -17.37 -4.43
N GLU A 208 56.14 -16.68 -4.05
CA GLU A 208 54.80 -17.25 -3.97
C GLU A 208 54.00 -16.92 -5.23
N THR A 209 53.11 -17.84 -5.61
CA THR A 209 52.22 -17.65 -6.75
C THR A 209 50.86 -17.17 -6.25
N THR A 210 50.51 -15.92 -6.56
CA THR A 210 49.20 -15.36 -6.25
C THR A 210 48.24 -15.69 -7.39
N THR A 211 47.20 -16.46 -7.09
CA THR A 211 46.12 -16.75 -8.05
C THR A 211 45.07 -15.64 -7.98
N LEU A 212 44.77 -15.04 -9.11
CA LEU A 212 43.77 -14.00 -9.27
C LEU A 212 42.62 -14.50 -10.16
N LEU A 213 41.43 -14.00 -9.86
CA LEU A 213 40.21 -14.27 -10.61
C LEU A 213 39.56 -12.93 -10.96
N LEU A 214 39.35 -12.69 -12.26
CA LEU A 214 38.41 -11.68 -12.72
C LEU A 214 37.01 -12.31 -12.79
N ALA A 215 36.11 -11.89 -11.90
CA ALA A 215 34.73 -12.38 -11.87
C ALA A 215 33.76 -11.26 -11.49
N ALA A 216 32.49 -11.43 -11.91
CA ALA A 216 31.44 -10.49 -11.55
C ALA A 216 31.01 -10.67 -10.09
N ASP A 217 30.86 -9.55 -9.39
CA ASP A 217 30.21 -9.48 -8.09
C ASP A 217 28.70 -9.71 -8.23
N SER A 218 28.07 -9.99 -7.11
CA SER A 218 26.62 -10.18 -6.96
C SER A 218 25.80 -8.89 -7.09
N LYS A 219 26.45 -7.73 -7.13
CA LYS A 219 25.84 -6.39 -7.34
C LYS A 219 26.71 -5.51 -8.24
N GLY A 220 26.15 -4.47 -8.84
CA GLY A 220 26.88 -3.42 -9.57
C GLY A 220 26.02 -2.21 -9.89
N GLY A 221 26.55 -1.30 -10.70
CA GLY A 221 25.87 -0.03 -11.02
C GLY A 221 24.51 -0.17 -11.71
N ALA A 222 24.24 -1.32 -12.34
CA ALA A 222 22.99 -1.62 -13.00
C ALA A 222 21.98 -2.43 -12.15
N GLY A 223 22.36 -2.87 -10.94
CA GLY A 223 21.46 -3.62 -10.06
C GLY A 223 22.14 -4.50 -9.02
N ASP A 224 21.34 -5.02 -8.09
CA ASP A 224 21.74 -5.97 -7.05
C ASP A 224 21.01 -7.30 -7.25
N TYR A 225 21.77 -8.39 -7.37
CA TYR A 225 21.28 -9.76 -7.59
C TYR A 225 21.39 -10.64 -6.33
N THR A 226 21.77 -10.07 -5.18
CA THR A 226 21.78 -10.79 -3.88
C THR A 226 20.39 -10.90 -3.26
N ALA A 227 19.44 -10.08 -3.71
CA ALA A 227 18.07 -10.08 -3.22
C ALA A 227 17.15 -10.86 -4.15
N SER A 228 16.50 -11.90 -3.64
CA SER A 228 15.27 -12.42 -4.25
C SER A 228 14.24 -11.30 -4.22
N LYS A 229 14.03 -10.60 -5.33
CA LYS A 229 12.90 -9.68 -5.50
C LYS A 229 11.61 -10.50 -5.65
N LEU A 230 11.14 -11.07 -4.56
CA LEU A 230 9.71 -10.95 -4.29
C LEU A 230 9.58 -9.53 -3.73
N SER A 231 9.30 -8.55 -4.60
CA SER A 231 8.56 -7.41 -4.09
C SER A 231 7.34 -8.04 -3.43
N PRO A 232 7.17 -7.98 -2.10
CA PRO A 232 5.97 -8.54 -1.53
C PRO A 232 4.82 -7.81 -2.23
N SER A 233 3.79 -8.54 -2.62
CA SER A 233 2.54 -7.98 -3.14
C SER A 233 1.86 -7.04 -2.14
N SER A 234 2.48 -6.86 -0.97
CA SER A 234 2.16 -5.87 0.04
C SER A 234 3.40 -5.08 0.45
N THR A 235 3.19 -3.84 0.86
CA THR A 235 4.22 -3.00 1.46
C THR A 235 3.90 -2.80 2.93
N TRP A 236 4.90 -2.99 3.79
CA TRP A 236 4.82 -2.61 5.19
C TRP A 236 5.57 -1.30 5.41
N SER A 237 5.06 -0.46 6.31
CA SER A 237 5.77 0.73 6.76
C SER A 237 5.58 0.91 8.27
N GLN A 238 6.62 1.42 8.92
CA GLN A 238 6.50 1.96 10.27
C GLN A 238 5.96 3.40 10.13
N GLY A 239 4.90 3.75 10.85
CA GLY A 239 4.18 5.03 10.79
C GLY A 239 4.96 6.28 11.24
N GLY A 240 6.30 6.26 11.15
CA GLY A 240 7.15 7.37 11.59
C GLY A 240 6.96 7.66 13.08
N ASN A 241 6.72 8.94 13.41
CA ASN A 241 6.56 9.41 14.80
C ASN A 241 5.28 8.92 15.50
N SER A 242 4.30 8.36 14.77
CA SER A 242 3.06 7.84 15.38
C SER A 242 3.24 6.47 16.03
N GLY A 243 4.32 5.74 15.69
CA GLY A 243 4.56 4.37 16.15
C GLY A 243 3.53 3.35 15.66
N SER A 244 2.70 3.67 14.64
CA SER A 244 1.75 2.73 14.05
C SER A 244 2.43 1.72 13.13
N TYR A 245 1.88 0.52 13.04
CA TYR A 245 2.20 -0.42 11.98
C TYR A 245 1.17 -0.29 10.86
N ASN A 246 1.64 -0.03 9.64
CA ASN A 246 0.77 0.07 8.47
C ASN A 246 1.17 -1.00 7.45
N TRP A 247 0.18 -1.61 6.83
CA TRP A 247 0.37 -2.57 5.76
C TRP A 247 -0.63 -2.29 4.65
N SER A 248 -0.21 -2.44 3.40
CA SER A 248 -1.09 -2.22 2.24
C SER A 248 -0.90 -3.33 1.22
N TYR A 249 -2.00 -3.81 0.66
CA TYR A 249 -2.05 -4.81 -0.38
C TYR A 249 -2.81 -4.28 -1.59
N PRO A 250 -2.09 -3.71 -2.57
CA PRO A 250 -2.69 -3.31 -3.82
C PRO A 250 -3.17 -4.54 -4.59
N MET A 251 -4.35 -4.44 -5.17
CA MET A 251 -4.93 -5.45 -6.04
C MET A 251 -4.96 -4.89 -7.46
N THR A 252 -4.39 -5.64 -8.40
CA THR A 252 -4.35 -5.21 -9.80
C THR A 252 -5.74 -5.26 -10.39
N VAL A 253 -6.24 -4.11 -10.86
CA VAL A 253 -7.49 -4.04 -11.63
C VAL A 253 -7.13 -4.14 -13.12
N PRO A 254 -7.76 -5.04 -13.88
CA PRO A 254 -7.56 -5.09 -15.33
C PRO A 254 -8.07 -3.79 -15.96
N SER A 255 -7.25 -3.11 -16.77
CA SER A 255 -7.74 -1.98 -17.55
C SER A 255 -8.58 -2.49 -18.73
N PRO A 256 -9.88 -2.17 -18.84
CA PRO A 256 -10.59 -2.36 -20.09
C PRO A 256 -9.93 -1.52 -21.19
N VAL A 257 -10.19 -1.89 -22.44
CA VAL A 257 -9.66 -1.17 -23.61
C VAL A 257 -10.38 0.18 -23.71
N GLY A 258 -9.78 1.23 -23.17
CA GLY A 258 -10.35 2.59 -23.14
C GLY A 258 -9.75 3.44 -22.03
N ALA A 259 -9.63 4.75 -22.26
CA ALA A 259 -9.29 5.71 -21.20
C ALA A 259 -10.53 5.92 -20.32
N GLY A 260 -10.36 5.98 -19.00
CA GLY A 260 -11.43 6.25 -18.05
C GLY A 260 -10.95 6.13 -16.60
N PRO A 261 -11.77 6.53 -15.62
CA PRO A 261 -11.41 6.37 -14.22
C PRO A 261 -11.27 4.87 -13.90
N LEU A 262 -10.11 4.49 -13.35
CA LEU A 262 -9.86 3.14 -12.85
C LEU A 262 -10.05 3.14 -11.33
N PRO A 263 -10.76 2.14 -10.76
CA PRO A 263 -10.87 2.03 -9.32
C PRO A 263 -9.51 1.68 -8.71
N SER A 264 -9.14 2.40 -7.65
CA SER A 264 -8.04 1.98 -6.78
C SER A 264 -8.54 0.83 -5.91
N LEU A 265 -8.10 -0.38 -6.22
CA LEU A 265 -8.43 -1.57 -5.44
C LEU A 265 -7.25 -1.93 -4.55
N GLY A 266 -7.44 -1.85 -3.24
CA GLY A 266 -6.42 -2.25 -2.29
C GLY A 266 -6.96 -2.37 -0.87
N LEU A 267 -6.35 -3.25 -0.09
CA LEU A 267 -6.62 -3.35 1.35
C LEU A 267 -5.52 -2.62 2.11
N SER A 268 -5.91 -1.89 3.14
CA SER A 268 -4.97 -1.29 4.09
C SER A 268 -5.22 -1.78 5.51
N TYR A 269 -4.16 -1.94 6.27
CA TYR A 269 -4.19 -2.22 7.70
C TYR A 269 -3.48 -1.10 8.46
N SER A 270 -4.04 -0.69 9.60
CA SER A 270 -3.41 0.23 10.54
C SER A 270 -3.61 -0.24 11.98
N SER A 271 -2.52 -0.43 12.71
CA SER A 271 -2.60 -0.72 14.15
C SER A 271 -3.19 0.46 14.93
N ALA A 272 -3.07 1.69 14.42
CA ALA A 272 -3.61 2.87 15.08
C ALA A 272 -5.15 2.91 15.07
N SER A 273 -5.80 2.30 14.07
CA SER A 273 -7.28 2.20 14.07
C SER A 273 -7.81 1.23 15.12
N VAL A 274 -6.98 0.30 15.59
CA VAL A 274 -7.30 -0.58 16.73
C VAL A 274 -7.00 0.14 18.04
N ASP A 275 -5.83 0.79 18.14
CA ASP A 275 -5.40 1.57 19.31
C ASP A 275 -6.34 2.75 19.66
N GLY A 276 -6.98 3.34 18.64
CA GLY A 276 -7.86 4.49 18.80
C GLY A 276 -9.27 4.15 19.29
N ARG A 277 -9.62 2.87 19.44
CA ARG A 277 -10.93 2.42 19.90
C ARG A 277 -11.04 2.54 21.43
N SER A 278 -12.20 3.00 21.89
CA SER A 278 -12.54 3.22 23.30
C SER A 278 -13.95 2.73 23.62
N GLU A 279 -14.34 2.74 24.89
CA GLU A 279 -15.71 2.39 25.31
C GLU A 279 -16.79 3.28 24.69
N ALA A 280 -16.42 4.49 24.25
CA ALA A 280 -17.32 5.45 23.62
C ALA A 280 -17.49 5.28 22.10
N THR A 281 -16.78 4.32 21.48
CA THR A 281 -16.79 4.10 20.02
C THR A 281 -17.44 2.77 19.65
N ASN A 282 -17.96 2.67 18.42
CA ASN A 282 -18.36 1.38 17.87
C ASN A 282 -17.11 0.51 17.69
N ASN A 283 -17.05 -0.55 18.49
CA ASN A 283 -15.88 -1.40 18.52
C ASN A 283 -16.00 -2.59 17.56
N GLN A 284 -17.14 -2.80 16.88
CA GLN A 284 -17.26 -3.89 15.91
C GLN A 284 -16.20 -3.71 14.79
N PRO A 285 -15.37 -4.73 14.50
CA PRO A 285 -14.49 -4.69 13.33
C PRO A 285 -15.29 -4.52 12.04
N GLY A 286 -14.70 -3.81 11.07
CA GLY A 286 -15.30 -3.71 9.74
C GLY A 286 -15.47 -5.08 9.07
N TRP A 287 -16.20 -5.12 7.98
CA TRP A 287 -16.45 -6.31 7.14
C TRP A 287 -15.21 -7.09 6.67
N ILE A 288 -14.01 -6.49 6.66
CA ILE A 288 -12.75 -7.16 6.31
C ILE A 288 -12.06 -7.75 7.54
N GLY A 289 -12.32 -7.22 8.74
CA GLY A 289 -11.68 -7.61 9.99
C GLY A 289 -10.98 -6.46 10.72
N GLU A 290 -10.46 -6.77 11.90
CA GLU A 290 -9.86 -5.82 12.84
C GLU A 290 -8.68 -5.07 12.22
N GLY A 291 -8.73 -3.73 12.23
CA GLY A 291 -7.68 -2.86 11.72
C GLY A 291 -7.55 -2.78 10.19
N PHE A 292 -8.30 -3.59 9.44
CA PHE A 292 -8.34 -3.55 7.98
C PHE A 292 -9.42 -2.58 7.47
N SER A 293 -9.13 -1.94 6.35
CA SER A 293 -10.04 -1.01 5.68
C SER A 293 -9.92 -1.08 4.16
N PHE A 294 -10.97 -0.60 3.50
CA PHE A 294 -11.08 -0.41 2.05
C PHE A 294 -11.57 1.02 1.77
N GLY A 295 -10.92 1.70 0.83
CA GLY A 295 -11.18 3.12 0.54
C GLY A 295 -12.23 3.35 -0.55
N SER A 296 -13.51 3.04 -0.30
CA SER A 296 -14.60 3.29 -1.28
C SER A 296 -15.09 4.74 -1.31
N GLY A 297 -14.83 5.53 -0.26
CA GLY A 297 -15.22 6.94 -0.16
C GLY A 297 -16.65 7.15 0.38
N SER A 298 -16.83 8.10 1.30
CA SER A 298 -18.13 8.50 1.85
C SER A 298 -18.12 9.90 2.45
N ILE A 299 -19.30 10.51 2.55
CA ILE A 299 -19.59 11.69 3.38
C ILE A 299 -20.54 11.26 4.48
N GLU A 300 -20.26 11.65 5.73
CA GLU A 300 -21.07 11.31 6.89
C GLU A 300 -21.54 12.55 7.63
N ARG A 301 -22.79 12.53 8.11
CA ARG A 301 -23.36 13.54 9.00
C ARG A 301 -23.57 12.94 10.39
N ARG A 302 -23.26 13.71 11.42
CA ARG A 302 -23.45 13.34 12.82
C ARG A 302 -24.69 14.02 13.39
N TYR A 303 -25.47 13.25 14.13
CA TYR A 303 -26.65 13.70 14.86
C TYR A 303 -26.41 13.61 16.36
N VAL A 304 -27.04 14.51 17.12
CA VAL A 304 -26.96 14.48 18.58
C VAL A 304 -28.04 13.55 19.15
N PRO A 305 -27.82 12.90 20.30
CA PRO A 305 -28.91 12.22 20.99
C PRO A 305 -29.97 13.22 21.44
N CYS A 306 -31.26 12.95 21.17
CA CYS A 306 -32.36 13.82 21.61
C CYS A 306 -32.43 13.99 23.13
N ALA A 307 -31.96 13.02 23.91
CA ALA A 307 -31.82 13.15 25.36
C ALA A 307 -30.86 14.28 25.81
N ASN A 308 -29.98 14.73 24.91
CA ASN A 308 -29.03 15.82 25.13
C ASN A 308 -29.45 17.13 24.45
N ASP A 309 -30.56 17.12 23.69
CA ASP A 309 -31.12 18.30 23.07
C ASP A 309 -32.58 18.48 23.54
N MET A 310 -32.75 19.24 24.60
CA MET A 310 -34.07 19.47 25.23
C MET A 310 -34.33 20.95 25.52
N ASP A 311 -33.38 21.83 25.22
CA ASP A 311 -33.52 23.26 25.46
C ASP A 311 -34.29 23.92 24.31
N GLY A 312 -35.42 24.57 24.61
CA GLY A 312 -36.32 25.12 23.59
C GLY A 312 -36.99 24.07 22.69
N ALA A 313 -36.90 22.79 23.06
CA ALA A 313 -37.33 21.67 22.23
C ALA A 313 -38.76 21.19 22.51
N ASN A 314 -39.38 20.50 21.56
CA ASN A 314 -40.73 19.94 21.69
C ASN A 314 -40.78 18.52 22.31
N ASN A 315 -39.62 17.91 22.59
CA ASN A 315 -39.50 16.67 23.37
C ASN A 315 -39.43 16.97 24.88
N THR A 316 -40.37 16.41 25.64
CA THR A 316 -40.43 16.57 27.11
C THR A 316 -39.74 15.46 27.88
N GLU A 317 -39.42 14.35 27.22
CA GLU A 317 -38.81 13.15 27.80
C GLU A 317 -37.47 12.86 27.12
N LYS A 318 -36.57 12.22 27.86
CA LYS A 318 -35.30 11.73 27.29
C LYS A 318 -35.56 10.50 26.43
N THR A 319 -35.24 10.59 25.15
CA THR A 319 -35.36 9.46 24.21
C THR A 319 -34.02 9.09 23.60
N GLY A 320 -33.93 7.86 23.11
CA GLY A 320 -32.77 7.33 22.40
C GLY A 320 -32.67 7.77 20.92
N ASP A 321 -33.62 8.58 20.46
CA ASP A 321 -33.67 9.10 19.10
C ASP A 321 -32.47 10.01 18.77
N ARG A 322 -32.27 10.24 17.47
CA ARG A 322 -31.30 11.20 16.95
C ARG A 322 -32.01 12.50 16.61
N CYS A 323 -31.45 13.61 17.06
CA CYS A 323 -31.95 14.95 16.83
C CYS A 323 -30.99 15.70 15.89
N TRP A 324 -31.59 16.53 15.05
CA TRP A 324 -30.88 17.57 14.34
C TRP A 324 -30.27 18.56 15.34
N LYS A 325 -29.23 19.29 14.92
CA LYS A 325 -28.61 20.33 15.76
C LYS A 325 -27.99 21.41 14.89
N THR A 326 -27.14 20.96 13.97
CA THR A 326 -26.38 21.81 13.07
C THR A 326 -26.04 21.04 11.82
N ASP A 327 -25.94 21.76 10.71
CA ASP A 327 -25.27 21.26 9.53
C ASP A 327 -23.83 20.87 9.87
N ASN A 328 -23.46 19.65 9.49
CA ASN A 328 -22.11 19.12 9.61
C ASN A 328 -21.91 17.99 8.59
N ALA A 329 -20.69 17.83 8.11
CA ALA A 329 -20.35 16.75 7.21
C ALA A 329 -18.85 16.41 7.33
N ILE A 330 -18.50 15.13 7.20
CA ILE A 330 -17.12 14.64 7.22
C ILE A 330 -16.89 13.82 5.96
N LEU A 331 -15.91 14.21 5.15
CA LEU A 331 -15.45 13.47 3.99
C LEU A 331 -14.42 12.43 4.39
N SER A 332 -14.56 11.23 3.83
CA SER A 332 -13.53 10.19 3.82
C SER A 332 -13.37 9.70 2.39
N MET A 333 -12.19 9.80 1.80
CA MET A 333 -11.87 9.33 0.45
C MET A 333 -10.38 9.00 0.36
N GLU A 334 -9.97 8.21 -0.62
CA GLU A 334 -8.55 7.92 -0.80
C GLU A 334 -7.75 9.21 -1.06
N GLY A 335 -6.74 9.46 -0.23
CA GLY A 335 -5.89 10.64 -0.30
C GLY A 335 -6.52 11.97 0.14
N ARG A 336 -7.82 12.01 0.45
CA ARG A 336 -8.54 13.23 0.85
C ARG A 336 -9.58 12.94 1.92
N GLY A 337 -9.66 13.78 2.94
CA GLY A 337 -10.68 13.64 3.96
C GLY A 337 -10.59 14.70 5.04
N GLY A 338 -11.62 14.77 5.87
CA GLY A 338 -11.73 15.72 6.95
C GLY A 338 -13.10 16.34 7.06
N GLU A 339 -13.22 17.22 8.06
CA GLU A 339 -14.40 18.03 8.31
C GLU A 339 -14.66 18.98 7.15
N LEU A 340 -15.91 19.01 6.70
CA LEU A 340 -16.42 20.00 5.76
C LEU A 340 -16.96 21.19 6.57
N VAL A 341 -16.56 22.39 6.18
CA VAL A 341 -16.95 23.64 6.81
C VAL A 341 -17.81 24.41 5.82
N GLN A 342 -18.97 24.85 6.28
CA GLN A 342 -19.82 25.74 5.52
C GLN A 342 -19.42 27.20 5.80
N ASP A 343 -19.32 27.99 4.75
CA ASP A 343 -19.16 29.43 4.84
C ASP A 343 -20.53 30.09 5.10
N ASP A 344 -20.66 30.80 6.22
CA ASP A 344 -21.94 31.37 6.66
C ASP A 344 -22.48 32.44 5.68
N ASP A 345 -21.60 33.19 5.00
CA ASP A 345 -21.99 34.26 4.08
C ASP A 345 -22.46 33.74 2.71
N SER A 346 -21.72 32.79 2.13
CA SER A 346 -21.98 32.27 0.79
C SER A 346 -22.74 30.94 0.77
N GLY A 347 -22.86 30.26 1.92
CA GLY A 347 -23.46 28.94 2.08
C GLY A 347 -22.64 27.80 1.45
N LYS A 348 -21.41 28.09 0.99
CA LYS A 348 -20.56 27.13 0.27
C LYS A 348 -19.80 26.23 1.23
N TRP A 349 -19.68 24.96 0.85
CA TRP A 349 -18.92 23.97 1.60
C TRP A 349 -17.47 23.91 1.12
N ARG A 350 -16.54 23.77 2.07
CA ARG A 350 -15.11 23.61 1.81
C ARG A 350 -14.50 22.57 2.74
N LEU A 351 -13.43 21.92 2.30
CA LEU A 351 -12.61 21.13 3.22
C LEU A 351 -11.91 22.05 4.22
N LYS A 352 -11.88 21.64 5.49
CA LYS A 352 -11.09 22.35 6.52
C LYS A 352 -9.62 22.50 6.12
N ASN A 353 -9.05 21.44 5.55
CA ASN A 353 -7.75 21.47 4.88
C ASN A 353 -8.00 21.63 3.38
N ASP A 354 -8.22 22.86 2.96
CA ASP A 354 -8.63 23.17 1.60
C ASP A 354 -7.52 22.86 0.57
N ASP A 355 -7.83 21.96 -0.37
CA ASP A 355 -6.95 21.54 -1.47
C ASP A 355 -7.42 22.06 -2.84
N GLY A 356 -8.40 22.98 -2.86
CA GLY A 356 -9.01 23.51 -4.08
C GLY A 356 -10.16 22.66 -4.63
N THR A 357 -10.56 21.58 -3.96
CA THR A 357 -11.76 20.81 -4.33
C THR A 357 -13.02 21.65 -4.13
N VAL A 358 -13.87 21.71 -5.17
CA VAL A 358 -15.17 22.37 -5.10
C VAL A 358 -16.21 21.39 -4.57
N ILE A 359 -16.93 21.77 -3.52
CA ILE A 359 -17.92 20.92 -2.85
C ILE A 359 -19.30 21.56 -3.00
N GLU A 360 -20.23 20.81 -3.58
CA GLU A 360 -21.59 21.24 -3.84
C GLU A 360 -22.56 20.29 -3.12
N ARG A 361 -23.37 20.83 -2.21
CA ARG A 361 -24.53 20.13 -1.64
C ARG A 361 -25.72 20.37 -2.57
N LYS A 362 -26.38 19.30 -3.01
CA LYS A 362 -27.44 19.34 -4.02
C LYS A 362 -28.64 18.49 -3.59
N THR A 363 -29.79 18.72 -4.21
CA THR A 363 -31.08 18.06 -3.89
C THR A 363 -31.91 17.74 -5.14
N ASP A 364 -31.34 17.95 -6.33
CA ASP A 364 -31.97 17.74 -7.64
C ASP A 364 -31.83 16.29 -8.14
N THR A 365 -32.05 15.31 -7.27
CA THR A 365 -32.10 13.88 -7.58
C THR A 365 -33.31 13.23 -6.90
N ASP A 366 -33.47 11.92 -7.03
CA ASP A 366 -34.37 11.10 -6.21
C ASP A 366 -33.54 10.05 -5.45
N ASN A 367 -33.58 10.10 -4.12
CA ASN A 367 -32.91 9.12 -3.25
C ASN A 367 -33.70 8.92 -1.94
N PRO A 368 -33.28 8.00 -1.04
CA PRO A 368 -34.01 7.72 0.19
C PRO A 368 -34.02 8.85 1.24
N ASP A 369 -33.20 9.89 1.10
CA ASP A 369 -33.17 11.03 2.02
C ASP A 369 -34.44 11.90 1.88
N ASN A 370 -34.92 12.48 2.98
CA ASN A 370 -36.17 13.24 3.01
C ASN A 370 -36.26 14.41 2.02
N ASN A 371 -35.12 14.99 1.63
CA ASN A 371 -35.07 16.10 0.69
C ASN A 371 -34.22 15.79 -0.56
N ASN A 372 -33.91 14.51 -0.77
CA ASN A 372 -33.05 14.02 -1.83
C ASN A 372 -31.62 14.58 -1.78
N GLU A 373 -31.07 14.84 -0.57
CA GLU A 373 -29.72 15.40 -0.43
C GLU A 373 -28.66 14.47 -1.04
N TYR A 374 -27.73 15.04 -1.81
CA TYR A 374 -26.51 14.38 -2.25
C TYR A 374 -25.37 15.39 -2.40
N TRP A 375 -24.15 14.88 -2.53
CA TRP A 375 -22.95 15.71 -2.59
C TRP A 375 -22.20 15.49 -3.90
N LYS A 376 -21.71 16.58 -4.49
CA LYS A 376 -20.84 16.56 -5.66
C LYS A 376 -19.53 17.25 -5.32
N LEU A 377 -18.43 16.55 -5.52
CA LEU A 377 -17.07 17.05 -5.37
C LEU A 377 -16.42 17.14 -6.74
N THR A 378 -15.79 18.27 -7.04
CA THR A 378 -14.98 18.44 -8.25
C THR A 378 -13.55 18.74 -7.84
N THR A 379 -12.65 17.81 -8.10
CA THR A 379 -11.23 17.95 -7.78
C THR A 379 -10.53 18.89 -8.77
N PRO A 380 -9.34 19.43 -8.42
CA PRO A 380 -8.63 20.38 -9.29
C PRO A 380 -8.26 19.83 -10.69
N ASP A 381 -8.19 18.51 -10.84
CA ASP A 381 -7.97 17.82 -12.13
C ASP A 381 -9.25 17.74 -12.99
N GLY A 382 -10.38 18.20 -12.48
CA GLY A 382 -11.68 18.22 -13.15
C GLY A 382 -12.53 16.97 -12.97
N THR A 383 -12.04 15.95 -12.26
CA THR A 383 -12.83 14.73 -11.97
C THR A 383 -13.97 15.06 -11.00
N GLN A 384 -15.15 14.53 -11.30
CA GLN A 384 -16.35 14.71 -10.48
C GLN A 384 -16.66 13.44 -9.72
N TYR A 385 -16.89 13.56 -8.42
CA TYR A 385 -17.27 12.49 -7.51
C TYR A 385 -18.63 12.82 -6.92
N PHE A 386 -19.57 11.89 -7.01
CA PHE A 386 -20.92 12.04 -6.48
C PHE A 386 -21.11 11.04 -5.34
N PHE A 387 -21.68 11.54 -4.25
CA PHE A 387 -21.97 10.75 -3.06
C PHE A 387 -23.48 10.79 -2.84
N GLY A 388 -24.12 9.63 -2.96
CA GLY A 388 -25.55 9.49 -2.75
C GLY A 388 -26.44 10.00 -3.88
N LEU A 389 -25.94 10.02 -5.12
CA LEU A 389 -26.77 10.32 -6.29
C LEU A 389 -27.94 9.32 -6.42
N ASN A 390 -27.67 8.08 -6.04
CA ASN A 390 -28.53 6.89 -5.95
C ASN A 390 -29.08 6.40 -7.29
N GLN A 391 -29.71 7.29 -8.05
CA GLN A 391 -30.20 7.03 -9.39
C GLN A 391 -29.24 7.65 -10.40
N LEU A 392 -28.40 6.81 -11.04
CA LEU A 392 -27.45 7.30 -12.03
C LEU A 392 -28.15 7.82 -13.29
N PRO A 393 -27.48 8.62 -14.14
CA PRO A 393 -28.10 9.13 -15.37
C PRO A 393 -28.73 8.04 -16.25
N GLY A 394 -29.96 8.27 -16.73
CA GLY A 394 -30.69 7.26 -17.52
C GLY A 394 -31.33 6.14 -16.70
N TRP A 395 -31.45 6.31 -15.38
CA TRP A 395 -32.26 5.46 -14.52
C TRP A 395 -33.74 5.53 -14.91
N THR A 396 -34.43 4.41 -14.73
CA THR A 396 -35.87 4.23 -14.88
C THR A 396 -36.37 3.28 -13.79
N SER A 397 -37.66 3.30 -13.46
CA SER A 397 -38.23 2.56 -12.31
C SER A 397 -38.06 1.03 -12.34
N ASP A 398 -37.69 0.46 -13.48
CA ASP A 398 -37.37 -0.96 -13.67
C ASP A 398 -35.90 -1.30 -13.40
N LYS A 399 -35.06 -0.31 -13.08
CA LYS A 399 -33.62 -0.47 -12.83
C LYS A 399 -33.29 -0.34 -11.35
N THR A 400 -32.26 -1.05 -10.93
CA THR A 400 -31.75 -0.96 -9.55
C THR A 400 -31.05 0.38 -9.32
N ALA A 401 -31.27 1.00 -8.17
CA ALA A 401 -30.48 2.13 -7.71
C ALA A 401 -29.12 1.64 -7.16
N THR A 402 -28.19 2.55 -6.91
CA THR A 402 -26.89 2.20 -6.31
C THR A 402 -26.98 1.87 -4.82
N GLU A 403 -28.09 2.24 -4.17
CA GLU A 403 -28.31 2.08 -2.72
C GLU A 403 -27.24 2.79 -1.88
N SER A 404 -26.79 3.94 -2.36
CA SER A 404 -25.62 4.65 -1.83
C SER A 404 -25.90 5.57 -0.63
N VAL A 405 -27.16 5.74 -0.26
CA VAL A 405 -27.58 6.63 0.84
C VAL A 405 -28.12 5.80 2.00
N LEU A 406 -27.52 5.93 3.18
CA LEU A 406 -28.00 5.29 4.40
C LEU A 406 -28.74 6.30 5.25
N THR A 407 -29.97 5.94 5.63
CA THR A 407 -30.94 6.81 6.29
C THR A 407 -31.33 6.31 7.66
N MET A 408 -31.74 7.24 8.51
CA MET A 408 -32.43 6.93 9.76
C MET A 408 -33.43 8.03 10.12
N PRO A 409 -34.45 7.72 10.93
CA PRO A 409 -35.35 8.73 11.48
C PRO A 409 -34.57 9.73 12.35
N VAL A 410 -34.66 11.01 12.00
CA VAL A 410 -34.07 12.12 12.75
C VAL A 410 -35.16 13.11 13.14
N ALA A 411 -35.14 13.56 14.38
CA ALA A 411 -36.06 14.56 14.89
C ALA A 411 -35.56 15.98 14.66
N GLY A 412 -36.41 16.87 14.16
CA GLY A 412 -36.26 18.33 14.29
C GLY A 412 -37.02 18.81 15.50
N ASN A 413 -36.45 18.72 16.70
CA ASN A 413 -37.16 19.00 17.94
C ASN A 413 -37.22 20.50 18.27
N ASN A 414 -36.38 21.32 17.65
CA ASN A 414 -36.35 22.77 17.83
C ASN A 414 -36.95 23.52 16.63
N THR A 415 -37.37 24.76 16.88
CA THR A 415 -37.84 25.66 15.81
C THR A 415 -36.76 25.89 14.77
N ASP A 416 -37.15 26.02 13.50
CA ASP A 416 -36.28 26.19 12.33
C ASP A 416 -35.41 24.98 11.95
N GLU A 417 -35.55 23.85 12.66
CA GLU A 417 -34.90 22.61 12.27
C GLU A 417 -35.65 21.87 11.15
N PRO A 418 -34.93 21.14 10.27
CA PRO A 418 -35.55 20.26 9.30
C PRO A 418 -36.52 19.30 9.98
N CYS A 419 -37.71 19.19 9.41
CA CYS A 419 -38.77 18.26 9.85
C CYS A 419 -39.37 18.58 11.23
N HIS A 420 -39.23 19.80 11.73
CA HIS A 420 -39.92 20.25 12.93
C HIS A 420 -41.44 20.34 12.74
N ASP A 421 -42.19 19.89 13.74
CA ASP A 421 -43.65 19.99 13.83
C ASP A 421 -44.08 20.40 15.26
N SER A 422 -45.36 20.72 15.42
CA SER A 422 -46.05 21.02 16.67
C SER A 422 -45.93 19.97 17.77
N THR A 423 -45.63 18.71 17.44
CA THR A 423 -45.45 17.62 18.41
C THR A 423 -44.19 16.82 18.09
N PHE A 424 -43.46 16.40 19.12
CA PHE A 424 -42.24 15.60 18.94
C PHE A 424 -42.47 14.36 18.08
N GLY A 425 -43.56 13.63 18.30
CA GLY A 425 -43.87 12.41 17.52
C GLY A 425 -44.06 12.64 16.02
N SER A 426 -44.42 13.86 15.60
CA SER A 426 -44.57 14.26 14.19
C SER A 426 -43.33 14.96 13.64
N SER A 427 -42.37 15.29 14.50
CA SER A 427 -41.18 16.07 14.14
C SER A 427 -40.05 15.23 13.58
N PHE A 428 -40.35 14.19 12.82
CA PHE A 428 -39.38 13.23 12.31
C PHE A 428 -39.46 13.07 10.80
N CYS A 429 -38.31 12.91 10.17
CA CYS A 429 -38.18 12.44 8.80
C CYS A 429 -36.96 11.53 8.68
N ASP A 430 -36.92 10.74 7.61
CA ASP A 430 -35.78 9.88 7.33
C ASP A 430 -34.67 10.73 6.69
N GLN A 431 -33.60 10.97 7.44
CA GLN A 431 -32.46 11.73 6.96
C GLN A 431 -31.25 10.84 6.76
N ALA A 432 -30.48 11.15 5.74
CA ALA A 432 -29.21 10.51 5.46
C ALA A 432 -28.20 10.80 6.57
N TRP A 433 -27.56 9.76 7.07
CA TRP A 433 -26.40 9.86 7.97
C TRP A 433 -25.10 9.54 7.24
N LYS A 434 -25.18 8.87 6.09
CA LYS A 434 -24.05 8.54 5.24
C LYS A 434 -24.43 8.53 3.76
N TRP A 435 -23.65 9.24 2.95
CA TRP A 435 -23.68 9.19 1.49
C TRP A 435 -22.39 8.52 1.03
N ASN A 436 -22.49 7.30 0.52
CA ASN A 436 -21.37 6.59 -0.08
C ASN A 436 -21.08 7.14 -1.48
N LEU A 437 -19.80 7.10 -1.91
CA LEU A 437 -19.43 7.41 -3.28
C LEU A 437 -20.17 6.45 -4.21
N ASP A 438 -20.87 6.95 -5.23
CA ASP A 438 -21.64 6.08 -6.11
C ASP A 438 -21.47 6.36 -7.59
N TYR A 439 -20.94 7.53 -7.94
CA TYR A 439 -20.65 7.88 -9.32
C TYR A 439 -19.39 8.73 -9.44
N VAL A 440 -18.56 8.42 -10.43
CA VAL A 440 -17.36 9.16 -10.78
C VAL A 440 -17.40 9.46 -12.27
N VAL A 441 -17.10 10.70 -12.64
CA VAL A 441 -17.05 11.18 -14.03
C VAL A 441 -15.73 11.88 -14.28
N ASP A 442 -14.97 11.43 -15.27
CA ASP A 442 -13.75 12.11 -15.69
C ASP A 442 -14.03 13.26 -16.67
N VAL A 443 -12.99 14.04 -16.98
CA VAL A 443 -13.08 15.19 -17.90
C VAL A 443 -13.40 14.81 -19.36
N HIS A 444 -13.31 13.53 -19.72
CA HIS A 444 -13.63 12.99 -21.04
C HIS A 444 -15.01 12.33 -21.10
N GLY A 445 -15.78 12.37 -20.00
CA GLY A 445 -17.10 11.77 -19.89
C GLY A 445 -17.11 10.26 -19.68
N ASN A 446 -15.97 9.65 -19.34
CA ASN A 446 -15.92 8.26 -18.90
C ASN A 446 -16.35 8.17 -17.43
N THR A 447 -16.94 7.04 -17.08
CA THR A 447 -17.66 6.89 -15.83
C THR A 447 -17.25 5.63 -15.07
N MET A 448 -17.50 5.66 -13.76
CA MET A 448 -17.36 4.54 -12.85
C MET A 448 -18.47 4.66 -11.79
N SER A 449 -19.08 3.54 -11.42
CA SER A 449 -20.17 3.50 -10.45
C SER A 449 -19.94 2.47 -9.36
N TYR A 450 -20.43 2.76 -8.16
CA TYR A 450 -20.32 1.92 -6.97
C TYR A 450 -21.72 1.57 -6.47
N TRP A 451 -21.88 0.32 -6.05
CA TRP A 451 -23.18 -0.27 -5.73
C TRP A 451 -23.11 -0.98 -4.40
N TYR A 452 -24.14 -0.81 -3.60
CA TYR A 452 -24.16 -1.21 -2.21
C TYR A 452 -25.31 -2.17 -1.91
N ASP A 453 -25.14 -2.94 -0.84
CA ASP A 453 -26.22 -3.69 -0.19
C ASP A 453 -26.43 -3.10 1.20
N VAL A 454 -27.69 -2.97 1.61
CA VAL A 454 -28.09 -2.23 2.81
C VAL A 454 -28.73 -3.15 3.82
N ASP A 455 -28.14 -3.14 5.02
CA ASP A 455 -28.61 -3.87 6.17
C ASP A 455 -29.57 -2.97 6.97
N THR A 456 -30.79 -3.44 7.22
CA THR A 456 -31.82 -2.67 7.92
C THR A 456 -32.14 -3.23 9.32
N ASN A 457 -32.67 -2.37 10.18
CA ASN A 457 -33.20 -2.76 11.49
C ASN A 457 -34.36 -1.84 11.89
N ARG A 458 -35.06 -2.16 12.98
CA ARG A 458 -36.11 -1.31 13.54
C ARG A 458 -35.83 -0.91 14.97
N TYR A 459 -36.40 0.20 15.40
CA TYR A 459 -36.44 0.59 16.81
C TYR A 459 -37.75 1.33 17.13
N GLY A 460 -38.14 1.35 18.40
CA GLY A 460 -39.31 2.09 18.87
C GLY A 460 -39.04 3.60 18.93
N LYS A 461 -39.59 4.35 17.97
CA LYS A 461 -39.40 5.81 17.84
C LYS A 461 -40.04 6.58 18.98
N ALA A 462 -39.45 7.72 19.36
CA ALA A 462 -39.97 8.62 20.39
C ALA A 462 -40.15 7.92 21.76
N GLY A 463 -39.28 6.95 22.06
CA GLY A 463 -39.34 6.15 23.29
C GLY A 463 -40.52 5.17 23.36
N LYS A 464 -41.22 4.91 22.25
CA LYS A 464 -42.42 4.07 22.21
C LYS A 464 -42.14 2.74 21.52
N ALA A 465 -42.11 1.66 22.30
CA ALA A 465 -41.85 0.32 21.79
C ALA A 465 -42.89 -0.15 20.76
N ASP A 466 -44.13 0.34 20.81
CA ASP A 466 -45.23 0.05 19.88
C ASP A 466 -45.24 0.94 18.62
N ASN A 467 -44.19 1.75 18.43
CA ASN A 467 -44.01 2.60 17.26
C ASN A 467 -42.71 2.27 16.50
N PRO A 468 -42.58 1.05 15.93
CA PRO A 468 -41.36 0.62 15.28
C PRO A 468 -41.15 1.31 13.93
N VAL A 469 -39.98 1.91 13.75
CA VAL A 469 -39.55 2.57 12.50
C VAL A 469 -38.35 1.86 11.90
N LEU A 470 -38.28 1.83 10.56
CA LEU A 470 -37.17 1.24 9.82
C LEU A 470 -36.00 2.24 9.75
N TYR A 471 -34.78 1.73 9.76
CA TYR A 471 -33.58 2.52 9.47
C TYR A 471 -32.48 1.62 8.88
N ASP A 472 -31.51 2.24 8.23
CA ASP A 472 -30.36 1.57 7.64
C ASP A 472 -29.25 1.50 8.69
N ARG A 473 -28.93 0.29 9.17
CA ARG A 473 -27.93 0.07 10.23
C ARG A 473 -26.51 -0.07 9.70
N ALA A 474 -26.36 -0.49 8.45
CA ALA A 474 -25.08 -0.65 7.76
C ALA A 474 -25.30 -0.69 6.23
N GLY A 475 -24.23 -0.44 5.47
CA GLY A 475 -24.24 -0.57 4.02
C GLY A 475 -22.85 -0.94 3.53
N GLU A 476 -22.76 -1.97 2.68
CA GLU A 476 -21.50 -2.56 2.23
C GLU A 476 -21.41 -2.56 0.71
N LEU A 477 -20.21 -2.30 0.19
CA LEU A 477 -19.97 -2.28 -1.25
C LEU A 477 -20.07 -3.70 -1.83
N VAL A 478 -20.89 -3.89 -2.86
CA VAL A 478 -21.09 -5.19 -3.54
C VAL A 478 -20.57 -5.21 -4.97
N ARG A 479 -20.50 -4.06 -5.64
CA ARG A 479 -20.07 -3.98 -7.04
C ARG A 479 -19.45 -2.62 -7.39
N ILE A 480 -18.42 -2.65 -8.24
CA ILE A 480 -17.92 -1.48 -8.97
C ILE A 480 -17.98 -1.77 -10.46
N ASP A 481 -18.64 -0.91 -11.22
CA ASP A 481 -18.64 -0.95 -12.69
C ASP A 481 -17.76 0.20 -13.20
N TYR A 482 -16.86 -0.09 -14.16
CA TYR A 482 -15.86 0.88 -14.63
C TYR A 482 -15.52 0.71 -16.11
N GLY A 483 -14.95 1.77 -16.68
CA GLY A 483 -14.72 1.87 -18.13
C GLY A 483 -16.01 2.15 -18.91
N THR A 484 -17.08 2.56 -18.23
CA THR A 484 -18.35 2.97 -18.83
C THR A 484 -18.27 4.42 -19.29
N ASP A 485 -19.31 4.90 -19.97
CA ASP A 485 -19.48 6.32 -20.30
C ASP A 485 -20.96 6.70 -20.36
N ASN A 486 -21.22 7.99 -20.22
CA ASN A 486 -22.57 8.54 -20.25
C ASN A 486 -22.77 9.59 -21.36
N ARG A 487 -22.04 9.47 -22.47
CA ARG A 487 -22.09 10.49 -23.55
C ARG A 487 -23.46 10.56 -24.23
N ASP A 488 -24.14 9.43 -24.32
CA ASP A 488 -25.46 9.30 -24.96
C ASP A 488 -26.61 9.10 -23.95
N GLY A 489 -26.37 9.36 -22.65
CA GLY A 489 -27.38 9.11 -21.60
C GLY A 489 -27.59 7.62 -21.27
N THR A 490 -26.59 6.80 -21.57
CA THR A 490 -26.68 5.33 -21.57
C THR A 490 -25.99 4.64 -20.41
N GLU A 491 -25.73 5.33 -19.28
CA GLU A 491 -25.04 4.74 -18.11
C GLU A 491 -25.62 3.36 -17.72
N TYR A 492 -26.95 3.23 -17.77
CA TYR A 492 -27.66 1.99 -17.47
C TYR A 492 -27.94 1.06 -18.67
N GLY A 493 -27.66 1.49 -19.90
CA GLY A 493 -27.99 0.77 -21.14
C GLY A 493 -26.78 0.21 -21.87
N GLY A 494 -25.58 0.66 -21.52
CA GLY A 494 -24.33 0.24 -22.13
C GLY A 494 -23.83 -1.12 -21.64
N ILE A 495 -22.93 -1.71 -22.41
CA ILE A 495 -22.12 -2.83 -21.96
C ILE A 495 -21.13 -2.29 -20.92
N VAL A 496 -21.05 -2.93 -19.75
CA VAL A 496 -20.07 -2.60 -18.71
C VAL A 496 -18.74 -3.29 -19.06
N PRO A 497 -17.66 -2.57 -19.43
CA PRO A 497 -16.44 -3.22 -19.89
C PRO A 497 -15.67 -3.94 -18.77
N GLY A 498 -15.60 -3.31 -17.60
CA GLY A 498 -14.96 -3.86 -16.41
C GLY A 498 -15.90 -3.85 -15.21
N ARG A 499 -15.87 -4.94 -14.43
CA ARG A 499 -16.64 -5.06 -13.19
C ARG A 499 -15.79 -5.67 -12.08
N ILE A 500 -15.98 -5.18 -10.86
CA ILE A 500 -15.44 -5.77 -9.64
C ILE A 500 -16.61 -6.18 -8.76
N ASP A 501 -16.69 -7.45 -8.42
CA ASP A 501 -17.74 -8.01 -7.55
C ASP A 501 -17.16 -8.29 -6.16
N PHE A 502 -17.85 -7.82 -5.13
CA PHE A 502 -17.53 -8.07 -3.72
C PHE A 502 -18.55 -9.07 -3.16
N THR A 503 -18.07 -10.25 -2.77
CA THR A 503 -18.91 -11.31 -2.23
C THR A 503 -18.97 -11.22 -0.71
N LEU A 504 -20.16 -10.88 -0.22
CA LEU A 504 -20.46 -10.82 1.19
C LEU A 504 -21.00 -12.16 1.70
N THR A 505 -20.57 -12.57 2.89
CA THR A 505 -21.23 -13.64 3.66
C THR A 505 -21.54 -13.15 5.05
N ASP A 506 -22.34 -13.91 5.79
CA ASP A 506 -22.56 -13.64 7.21
C ASP A 506 -21.25 -13.78 8.02
N ARG A 507 -21.15 -13.05 9.13
CA ARG A 507 -19.99 -13.07 10.05
C ARG A 507 -19.86 -14.37 10.84
N CYS A 508 -20.96 -15.09 11.09
CA CYS A 508 -20.91 -16.46 11.59
C CYS A 508 -20.08 -17.37 10.67
N LEU A 509 -19.40 -18.36 11.25
CA LEU A 509 -18.62 -19.35 10.48
C LEU A 509 -19.41 -20.64 10.24
N SER A 510 -20.41 -20.92 11.08
CA SER A 510 -21.29 -22.08 11.01
C SER A 510 -22.57 -21.83 11.79
N ASP A 511 -23.65 -22.55 11.45
CA ASP A 511 -24.96 -22.50 12.13
C ASP A 511 -25.50 -21.08 12.39
N CYS A 512 -25.48 -20.27 11.34
CA CYS A 512 -25.81 -18.84 11.37
C CYS A 512 -27.24 -18.50 11.84
N GLY A 513 -28.16 -19.47 11.87
CA GLY A 513 -29.51 -19.28 12.38
C GLY A 513 -29.60 -19.23 13.90
N THR A 514 -28.55 -19.68 14.61
CA THR A 514 -28.48 -19.63 16.06
C THR A 514 -27.79 -18.32 16.48
N HIS A 515 -28.53 -17.41 17.10
CA HIS A 515 -28.05 -16.06 17.45
C HIS A 515 -27.53 -16.00 18.90
N ASP A 516 -26.44 -16.72 19.18
CA ASP A 516 -25.72 -16.67 20.46
C ASP A 516 -24.24 -16.31 20.26
N GLU A 517 -23.52 -16.08 21.36
CA GLU A 517 -22.10 -15.71 21.35
C GLU A 517 -21.19 -16.77 20.70
N ALA A 518 -21.57 -18.05 20.74
CA ALA A 518 -20.75 -19.12 20.18
C ALA A 518 -20.75 -19.10 18.64
N HIS A 519 -21.88 -18.71 18.04
CA HIS A 519 -22.05 -18.66 16.59
C HIS A 519 -21.78 -17.27 16.01
N TRP A 520 -22.01 -16.22 16.81
CA TRP A 520 -21.85 -14.82 16.44
C TRP A 520 -21.03 -14.04 17.49
N PRO A 521 -19.70 -14.26 17.57
CA PRO A 521 -18.89 -13.77 18.67
C PRO A 521 -18.84 -12.24 18.81
N ASP A 522 -19.03 -11.50 17.71
CA ASP A 522 -18.91 -10.04 17.69
C ASP A 522 -20.15 -9.29 17.23
N THR A 523 -21.28 -9.99 17.05
CA THR A 523 -22.50 -9.42 16.47
C THR A 523 -23.59 -9.34 17.53
N PRO A 524 -24.05 -8.12 17.87
CA PRO A 524 -24.97 -7.90 19.00
C PRO A 524 -26.44 -8.17 18.60
N TRP A 525 -26.82 -9.44 18.48
CA TRP A 525 -28.17 -9.84 18.07
C TRP A 525 -29.28 -9.43 19.04
N ASP A 526 -28.95 -9.13 20.30
CA ASP A 526 -29.87 -8.58 21.30
C ASP A 526 -30.42 -7.19 20.90
N LEU A 527 -29.68 -6.46 20.06
CA LEU A 527 -30.07 -5.15 19.53
C LEU A 527 -30.91 -5.23 18.24
N SER A 528 -31.26 -6.44 17.80
CA SER A 528 -32.05 -6.67 16.59
C SER A 528 -33.54 -6.56 16.85
N CYS A 529 -34.25 -5.79 16.03
CA CYS A 529 -35.70 -5.78 15.96
C CYS A 529 -36.17 -5.78 14.50
N THR A 530 -36.83 -6.86 14.09
CA THR A 530 -37.45 -6.98 12.76
C THR A 530 -38.97 -6.82 12.79
N SER A 531 -39.55 -6.74 13.98
CA SER A 531 -40.99 -6.62 14.20
C SER A 531 -41.53 -5.29 13.70
N THR A 532 -42.65 -5.34 12.97
CA THR A 532 -43.39 -4.17 12.49
C THR A 532 -44.45 -3.68 13.48
N THR A 533 -44.64 -4.36 14.62
CA THR A 533 -45.67 -4.01 15.61
C THR A 533 -45.10 -3.57 16.94
N SER A 534 -43.93 -4.10 17.34
CA SER A 534 -43.29 -3.69 18.60
C SER A 534 -41.80 -4.06 18.67
N CYS A 535 -40.99 -3.14 19.17
CA CYS A 535 -39.57 -3.31 19.51
C CYS A 535 -39.32 -3.08 21.01
N PRO A 536 -39.62 -4.04 21.90
CA PRO A 536 -39.34 -3.92 23.32
C PRO A 536 -37.83 -3.79 23.59
N GLY A 537 -37.42 -2.82 24.40
CA GLY A 537 -36.01 -2.63 24.78
C GLY A 537 -35.11 -1.99 23.70
N SER A 538 -35.54 -1.97 22.44
CA SER A 538 -34.84 -1.30 21.34
C SER A 538 -35.48 0.04 21.03
N LEU A 539 -35.05 1.10 21.72
CA LEU A 539 -35.62 2.46 21.65
C LEU A 539 -34.65 3.50 21.07
N ALA A 540 -33.59 3.05 20.40
CA ALA A 540 -32.60 3.88 19.72
C ALA A 540 -32.07 3.14 18.49
N PRO A 541 -31.63 3.85 17.44
CA PRO A 541 -30.91 3.22 16.35
C PRO A 541 -29.54 2.70 16.82
N THR A 542 -29.22 1.47 16.41
CA THR A 542 -27.93 0.80 16.65
C THR A 542 -27.29 0.45 15.31
N LEU A 543 -25.99 0.72 15.16
CA LEU A 543 -25.26 0.53 13.90
C LEU A 543 -24.26 -0.62 14.04
N TRP A 544 -24.48 -1.68 13.28
CA TRP A 544 -23.67 -2.90 13.26
C TRP A 544 -24.00 -3.69 11.99
N SER A 545 -23.07 -4.52 11.55
CA SER A 545 -23.19 -5.31 10.33
C SER A 545 -23.20 -6.80 10.66
N THR A 546 -23.98 -7.59 9.91
CA THR A 546 -23.89 -9.05 9.95
C THR A 546 -22.98 -9.61 8.87
N LYS A 547 -22.37 -8.75 8.04
CA LYS A 547 -21.62 -9.16 6.85
C LYS A 547 -20.11 -9.11 7.05
N ARG A 548 -19.42 -9.99 6.33
CA ARG A 548 -17.98 -9.98 6.08
C ARG A 548 -17.68 -10.15 4.59
N LEU A 549 -16.59 -9.57 4.14
CA LEU A 549 -16.10 -9.72 2.76
C LEU A 549 -15.34 -11.04 2.63
N THR A 550 -15.78 -11.96 1.78
CA THR A 550 -15.10 -13.26 1.59
C THR A 550 -14.39 -13.38 0.26
N LYS A 551 -14.78 -12.58 -0.73
CA LYS A 551 -14.16 -12.63 -2.05
C LYS A 551 -14.27 -11.31 -2.78
N ILE A 552 -13.21 -10.92 -3.46
CA ILE A 552 -13.22 -9.87 -4.48
C ILE A 552 -12.92 -10.55 -5.82
N THR A 553 -13.71 -10.28 -6.85
CA THR A 553 -13.48 -10.82 -8.20
C THR A 553 -13.46 -9.69 -9.22
N THR A 554 -12.39 -9.60 -10.01
CA THR A 554 -12.34 -8.71 -11.18
C THR A 554 -12.79 -9.47 -12.41
N THR A 555 -13.62 -8.84 -13.22
CA THR A 555 -14.14 -9.40 -14.45
C THR A 555 -14.08 -8.38 -15.59
N ILE A 556 -13.93 -8.87 -16.82
CA ILE A 556 -13.98 -8.09 -18.05
C ILE A 556 -15.07 -8.66 -18.96
N TRP A 557 -15.79 -7.78 -19.65
CA TRP A 557 -16.81 -8.20 -20.62
C TRP A 557 -16.17 -8.82 -21.87
N ASP A 558 -16.61 -10.02 -22.23
CA ASP A 558 -16.25 -10.69 -23.47
C ASP A 558 -17.41 -10.61 -24.48
N ASN A 559 -17.20 -9.86 -25.57
CA ASN A 559 -18.21 -9.69 -26.63
C ASN A 559 -18.51 -10.98 -27.40
N GLY A 560 -17.53 -11.88 -27.55
CA GLY A 560 -17.74 -13.15 -28.23
C GLY A 560 -18.60 -14.12 -27.42
N LEU A 561 -18.52 -14.03 -26.09
CA LEU A 561 -19.27 -14.87 -25.16
C LEU A 561 -20.53 -14.22 -24.58
N GLY A 562 -20.68 -12.90 -24.71
CA GLY A 562 -21.83 -12.14 -24.20
C GLY A 562 -21.94 -12.18 -22.67
N LYS A 563 -20.82 -12.24 -21.96
CA LYS A 563 -20.77 -12.32 -20.49
C LYS A 563 -19.46 -11.77 -19.92
N HIS A 564 -19.48 -11.44 -18.63
CA HIS A 564 -18.28 -11.15 -17.88
C HIS A 564 -17.44 -12.41 -17.65
N MET A 565 -16.14 -12.30 -17.92
CA MET A 565 -15.15 -13.35 -17.70
C MET A 565 -14.23 -12.94 -16.53
N PRO A 566 -13.99 -13.82 -15.54
CA PRO A 566 -13.11 -13.51 -14.42
C PRO A 566 -11.66 -13.39 -14.88
N VAL A 567 -10.93 -12.44 -14.28
CA VAL A 567 -9.50 -12.21 -14.53
C VAL A 567 -8.68 -12.59 -13.30
N ASP A 568 -8.94 -11.95 -12.17
CA ASP A 568 -8.32 -12.25 -10.87
C ASP A 568 -9.40 -12.32 -9.78
N SER A 569 -9.19 -13.16 -8.78
CA SER A 569 -9.99 -13.16 -7.55
C SER A 569 -9.13 -13.26 -6.29
N TRP A 570 -9.56 -12.62 -5.22
CA TRP A 570 -8.95 -12.69 -3.89
C TRP A 570 -9.96 -13.27 -2.91
N GLU A 571 -9.69 -14.47 -2.39
CA GLU A 571 -10.51 -15.11 -1.35
C GLU A 571 -9.93 -14.81 0.03
N MET A 572 -10.81 -14.54 0.99
CA MET A 572 -10.49 -14.11 2.33
C MET A 572 -11.10 -15.07 3.35
N THR A 573 -10.27 -15.63 4.24
CA THR A 573 -10.73 -16.42 5.39
C THR A 573 -10.69 -15.58 6.64
N HIS A 574 -11.59 -15.88 7.58
CA HIS A 574 -11.71 -15.14 8.82
C HIS A 574 -11.78 -16.07 10.02
N THR A 575 -11.29 -15.59 11.15
CA THR A 575 -11.37 -16.27 12.44
C THR A 575 -11.84 -15.29 13.52
N PHE A 576 -12.18 -15.83 14.69
CA PHE A 576 -12.55 -15.05 15.88
C PHE A 576 -11.59 -15.42 17.01
N PRO A 577 -10.35 -14.89 17.00
CA PRO A 577 -9.39 -15.17 18.05
C PRO A 577 -9.92 -14.66 19.39
N ASN A 578 -9.88 -15.51 20.41
CA ASN A 578 -10.26 -15.11 21.76
C ASN A 578 -9.16 -14.20 22.33
N PRO A 579 -9.48 -12.95 22.73
CA PRO A 579 -8.51 -12.06 23.32
C PRO A 579 -8.07 -12.53 24.72
N GLY A 580 -8.84 -13.34 25.45
CA GLY A 580 -8.42 -13.85 26.76
C GLY A 580 -8.36 -12.78 27.88
N ASP A 581 -8.85 -11.57 27.60
CA ASP A 581 -9.10 -10.49 28.56
C ASP A 581 -10.58 -10.45 29.02
N GLY A 582 -11.39 -11.41 28.56
CA GLY A 582 -12.83 -11.48 28.84
C GLY A 582 -13.69 -10.61 27.94
N THR A 583 -13.10 -9.91 26.95
CA THR A 583 -13.83 -9.20 25.92
C THR A 583 -14.17 -10.11 24.73
N ARG A 584 -15.07 -9.64 23.86
CA ARG A 584 -15.55 -10.41 22.71
C ARG A 584 -14.43 -10.69 21.69
N ALA A 585 -14.50 -11.83 21.02
CA ALA A 585 -13.62 -12.14 19.90
C ALA A 585 -14.06 -11.35 18.66
N GLY A 586 -13.24 -10.38 18.21
CA GLY A 586 -13.50 -9.62 16.99
C GLY A 586 -13.17 -10.41 15.73
N LEU A 587 -13.89 -10.15 14.63
CA LEU A 587 -13.56 -10.66 13.30
C LEU A 587 -12.11 -10.33 12.92
N TRP A 588 -11.31 -11.36 12.68
CA TRP A 588 -9.93 -11.28 12.25
C TRP A 588 -9.80 -11.79 10.82
N LEU A 589 -9.07 -11.06 9.97
CA LEU A 589 -8.69 -11.55 8.64
C LEU A 589 -7.55 -12.55 8.80
N ASP A 590 -7.78 -13.80 8.45
CA ASP A 590 -6.84 -14.90 8.67
C ASP A 590 -5.94 -15.12 7.44
N THR A 591 -6.54 -15.16 6.24
CA THR A 591 -5.76 -15.28 5.00
C THR A 591 -6.33 -14.48 3.84
N ILE A 592 -5.48 -14.16 2.87
CA ILE A 592 -5.85 -13.73 1.52
C ILE A 592 -5.19 -14.66 0.50
N THR A 593 -5.99 -15.25 -0.41
CA THR A 593 -5.51 -16.09 -1.52
C THR A 593 -5.88 -15.47 -2.86
N ARG A 594 -4.88 -15.08 -3.66
CA ARG A 594 -5.09 -14.60 -5.04
C ARG A 594 -5.13 -15.79 -6.00
N THR A 595 -6.10 -15.78 -6.91
CA THR A 595 -6.23 -16.75 -8.01
C THR A 595 -6.41 -16.01 -9.33
N GLY A 596 -5.55 -16.30 -10.31
CA GLY A 596 -5.71 -15.84 -11.70
C GLY A 596 -6.55 -16.82 -12.51
N HIS A 597 -7.37 -16.31 -13.43
CA HIS A 597 -8.37 -17.08 -14.21
C HIS A 597 -8.17 -17.04 -15.73
N VAL A 598 -7.19 -16.30 -16.23
CA VAL A 598 -6.92 -16.17 -17.67
C VAL A 598 -6.04 -17.32 -18.18
N GLY A 599 -6.50 -18.02 -19.23
CA GLY A 599 -5.76 -19.15 -19.83
C GLY A 599 -5.73 -20.43 -18.96
N GLY A 600 -6.49 -20.45 -17.86
CA GLY A 600 -6.52 -21.49 -16.84
C GLY A 600 -6.73 -20.87 -15.46
N THR A 601 -6.81 -21.71 -14.42
CA THR A 601 -6.94 -21.25 -13.04
C THR A 601 -5.65 -21.58 -12.28
N ALA A 602 -5.04 -20.57 -11.66
CA ALA A 602 -3.82 -20.73 -10.87
C ALA A 602 -3.88 -19.90 -9.59
N ALA A 603 -3.83 -20.58 -8.43
CA ALA A 603 -3.80 -19.94 -7.13
C ALA A 603 -2.35 -19.66 -6.68
N MET A 604 -2.12 -18.46 -6.14
CA MET A 604 -0.90 -18.12 -5.43
C MET A 604 -0.92 -18.70 -4.01
N PRO A 605 0.25 -18.91 -3.37
CA PRO A 605 0.29 -19.22 -1.95
C PRO A 605 -0.48 -18.16 -1.13
N PRO A 606 -1.22 -18.58 -0.08
CA PRO A 606 -1.96 -17.66 0.76
C PRO A 606 -1.02 -16.71 1.51
N ILE A 607 -1.45 -15.46 1.67
CA ILE A 607 -0.91 -14.54 2.66
C ILE A 607 -1.64 -14.83 3.97
N GLU A 608 -0.89 -15.15 5.02
CA GLU A 608 -1.43 -15.46 6.34
C GLU A 608 -1.18 -14.27 7.29
N PHE A 609 -2.16 -13.98 8.13
CA PHE A 609 -2.07 -12.92 9.14
C PHE A 609 -2.11 -13.52 10.53
N ASP A 610 -1.07 -13.24 11.29
CA ASP A 610 -0.98 -13.60 12.70
C ASP A 610 -1.11 -12.35 13.58
N TRP A 611 -1.49 -12.54 14.83
CA TRP A 611 -1.76 -11.44 15.77
C TRP A 611 -0.96 -11.62 17.05
N VAL A 612 -0.62 -10.49 17.66
CA VAL A 612 -0.02 -10.44 18.99
C VAL A 612 -0.82 -9.46 19.82
N GLN A 613 -1.51 -9.99 20.81
CA GLN A 613 -2.27 -9.18 21.75
C GLN A 613 -1.35 -8.26 22.56
N MET A 614 -1.75 -7.00 22.67
CA MET A 614 -1.14 -6.05 23.59
C MET A 614 -2.21 -5.36 24.43
N TYR A 615 -1.81 -4.74 25.55
CA TYR A 615 -2.72 -3.90 26.33
C TYR A 615 -3.04 -2.62 25.56
N ASN A 616 -4.32 -2.24 25.48
CA ASN A 616 -4.72 -0.92 25.00
C ASN A 616 -4.19 0.17 25.96
N ARG A 617 -3.99 1.38 25.42
CA ARG A 617 -3.49 2.56 26.16
C ARG A 617 -4.59 3.31 26.92
N VAL A 618 -5.85 2.92 26.72
CA VAL A 618 -7.01 3.46 27.44
C VAL A 618 -7.29 2.57 28.65
N ASP A 619 -7.20 3.13 29.86
CA ASP A 619 -7.70 2.48 31.07
C ASP A 619 -9.23 2.68 31.12
N ASP A 620 -9.96 1.60 31.37
CA ASP A 620 -11.40 1.64 31.59
C ASP A 620 -11.75 1.95 33.06
N SER A 621 -13.01 2.28 33.31
CA SER A 621 -13.50 2.57 34.67
C SER A 621 -13.78 1.29 35.49
N GLU A 622 -13.79 0.12 34.86
CA GLU A 622 -14.07 -1.18 35.49
C GLU A 622 -12.80 -2.04 35.74
N GLY A 623 -11.61 -1.59 35.32
CA GLY A 623 -10.33 -2.28 35.53
C GLY A 623 -10.00 -3.37 34.51
N CYS A 624 -10.82 -3.54 33.48
CA CYS A 624 -10.60 -4.37 32.31
C CYS A 624 -9.96 -3.56 31.18
N ARG A 625 -8.63 -3.60 31.06
CA ARG A 625 -7.95 -3.04 29.88
C ARG A 625 -8.42 -3.78 28.62
N PRO A 626 -9.12 -3.12 27.68
CA PRO A 626 -9.39 -3.74 26.39
C PRO A 626 -8.05 -4.13 25.76
N SER A 627 -7.99 -5.28 25.12
CA SER A 627 -6.81 -5.63 24.34
C SER A 627 -6.86 -5.10 22.92
N ARG A 628 -5.70 -5.05 22.29
CA ARG A 628 -5.45 -4.62 20.92
C ARG A 628 -4.60 -5.64 20.18
#